data_AF-K2F7A2-F1
#
_entry.id   AF-K2F7A2-F1
#
_cell.length_a   1.000
_cell.length_b   1.000
_cell.length_c   1.000
_cell.angle_alpha   90.00
_cell.angle_beta   90.00
_cell.angle_gamma   90.00
#
_symmetry.space_group_name_H-M   'P 1'
#
loop_
_entity.id
_entity.type
_entity.pdbx_description
1 polymer ?
#
loop_
_entity_poly.entity_id
_entity_poly.type
_entity_poly.pdbx_seq_one_letter_code
_entity_poly.pdbx_strand_id
1 'polypeptide(L)'
;MPEEINKYIKYSLEKGLTKNQIAEELIKAGWAEQLVNQAFQKIDPENKLTAVSPKPTSPPKKSEWDINIKNISAAQILLFLGAIVMVIAAVIYIGIGWSSWGSAARITAILIPLVICLGIGIFQWNSGKYKKIAIVFLLTGSLLFPFFLSVTFKELEFFAKPYNDSFKLTVSLLTLALFLLFSRLYKFPIWSFLYLATGIFTYNFFFNALGINSFNRDTTLAWLFLVFGTAYFLLSLIYEKNGDEKAKLYSHILGAVIIIYSLFNIFVDTFIPSREYVALLLLLLGAFYIILGTLFETMKKIFYVAVPYFIGFGLIFLSFFRLGVDGTLLKEFFSSTGKEATQNIIGWSNLIVGFIYFFLAWLIKSLKNRNLNQAADYQRFFRLVGPFWILGSIFYLGLEGHKYIYETLLLLSSLGFVFGSLPKKSRQYLYLGTLFLIIYIFSIGSEYFQNKIGWPITLFVAGLISMIVGASIEMVRKKYFGKGGLQKPVVEKKNNLL
;
A
#
# COMPACT_ATOMS: atom_id res chain seq x y z
N MET A 1 -53.46 -31.52 -4.08
CA MET A 1 -52.03 -31.43 -4.46
C MET A 1 -51.67 -30.19 -5.28
N PRO A 2 -52.33 -29.84 -6.41
CA PRO A 2 -51.94 -28.64 -7.19
C PRO A 2 -52.05 -27.31 -6.43
N GLU A 3 -52.98 -27.23 -5.47
CA GLU A 3 -53.20 -26.01 -4.67
C GLU A 3 -52.10 -25.74 -3.64
N GLU A 4 -51.45 -26.78 -3.11
CA GLU A 4 -50.39 -26.65 -2.10
C GLU A 4 -49.12 -26.08 -2.73
N ILE A 5 -48.77 -26.55 -3.94
CA ILE A 5 -47.67 -26.00 -4.73
C ILE A 5 -47.93 -24.51 -5.01
N ASN A 6 -49.16 -24.15 -5.41
CA ASN A 6 -49.49 -22.76 -5.71
C ASN A 6 -49.38 -21.84 -4.48
N LYS A 7 -49.84 -22.33 -3.33
CA LYS A 7 -49.76 -21.60 -2.05
C LYS A 7 -48.30 -21.40 -1.61
N TYR A 8 -47.47 -22.44 -1.79
CA TYR A 8 -46.04 -22.37 -1.48
C TYR A 8 -45.29 -21.43 -2.42
N ILE A 9 -45.50 -21.53 -3.74
CA ILE A 9 -44.87 -20.64 -4.72
C ILE A 9 -45.20 -19.18 -4.41
N LYS A 10 -46.48 -18.87 -4.15
CA LYS A 10 -46.92 -17.51 -3.80
C LYS A 10 -46.24 -16.99 -2.54
N TYR A 11 -46.21 -17.80 -1.47
CA TYR A 11 -45.55 -17.44 -0.21
C TYR A 11 -44.04 -17.22 -0.37
N SER A 12 -43.36 -18.08 -1.13
CA SER A 12 -41.92 -17.98 -1.35
C SER A 12 -41.54 -16.77 -2.21
N LEU A 13 -42.38 -16.42 -3.20
CA LEU A 13 -42.24 -15.18 -3.96
C LEU A 13 -42.43 -13.94 -3.07
N GLU A 14 -43.39 -13.93 -2.15
CA GLU A 14 -43.59 -12.85 -1.17
C GLU A 14 -42.38 -12.67 -0.23
N LYS A 15 -41.63 -13.75 0.05
CA LYS A 15 -40.37 -13.71 0.79
C LYS A 15 -39.14 -13.30 -0.03
N GLY A 16 -39.29 -13.06 -1.33
CA GLY A 16 -38.22 -12.58 -2.21
C GLY A 16 -37.31 -13.67 -2.77
N LEU A 17 -37.72 -14.94 -2.73
CA LEU A 17 -37.01 -16.03 -3.41
C LEU A 17 -37.20 -15.93 -4.93
N THR A 18 -36.17 -16.29 -5.69
CA THR A 18 -36.25 -16.30 -7.16
C THR A 18 -36.99 -17.54 -7.68
N LYS A 19 -37.63 -17.44 -8.86
CA LYS A 19 -38.36 -18.58 -9.49
C LYS A 19 -37.49 -19.85 -9.57
N ASN A 20 -36.19 -19.71 -9.87
CA ASN A 20 -35.25 -20.85 -9.95
C ASN A 20 -34.98 -21.51 -8.59
N GLN A 21 -34.82 -20.73 -7.52
CA GLN A 21 -34.60 -21.28 -6.17
C GLN A 21 -35.83 -22.05 -5.69
N ILE A 22 -37.03 -21.49 -5.93
CA ILE A 22 -38.30 -22.12 -5.58
C ILE A 22 -38.50 -23.42 -6.38
N ALA A 23 -38.18 -23.41 -7.67
CA ALA A 23 -38.25 -24.61 -8.50
C ALA A 23 -37.30 -25.70 -8.01
N GLU A 24 -36.06 -25.33 -7.67
CA GLU A 24 -35.05 -26.28 -7.17
C GLU A 24 -35.46 -26.90 -5.81
N GLU A 25 -36.02 -26.11 -4.89
CA GLU A 25 -36.53 -26.63 -3.61
C GLU A 25 -37.73 -27.58 -3.80
N LEU A 26 -38.66 -27.25 -4.70
CA LEU A 26 -39.81 -28.11 -4.98
C LEU A 26 -39.39 -29.42 -5.66
N ILE A 27 -38.44 -29.37 -6.61
CA ILE A 27 -37.91 -30.57 -7.26
C ILE A 27 -37.18 -31.44 -6.24
N LYS A 28 -36.38 -30.86 -5.33
CA LYS A 28 -35.75 -31.58 -4.22
C LYS A 28 -36.75 -32.22 -3.26
N ALA A 29 -37.90 -31.59 -3.05
CA ALA A 29 -39.00 -32.13 -2.26
C ALA A 29 -39.80 -33.23 -2.99
N GLY A 30 -39.39 -33.63 -4.20
CA GLY A 30 -39.98 -34.73 -4.95
C GLY A 30 -41.09 -34.33 -5.92
N TRP A 31 -41.32 -33.03 -6.15
CA TRP A 31 -42.32 -32.58 -7.11
C TRP A 31 -41.81 -32.71 -8.55
N ALA A 32 -42.67 -33.20 -9.45
CA ALA A 32 -42.34 -33.30 -10.87
C ALA A 32 -42.17 -31.90 -11.50
N GLU A 33 -41.09 -31.72 -12.26
CA GLU A 33 -40.70 -30.43 -12.87
C GLU A 33 -41.83 -29.83 -13.75
N GLN A 34 -42.58 -30.67 -14.47
CA GLN A 34 -43.71 -30.23 -15.29
C GLN A 34 -44.83 -29.58 -14.45
N LEU A 35 -45.13 -30.13 -13.27
CA LEU A 35 -46.14 -29.57 -12.37
C LEU A 35 -45.69 -28.24 -11.77
N VAL A 36 -44.41 -28.11 -11.44
CA VAL A 36 -43.81 -26.87 -10.95
C VAL A 36 -43.90 -25.77 -12.02
N ASN A 37 -43.55 -26.10 -13.27
CA ASN A 37 -43.62 -25.16 -14.38
C ASN A 37 -45.06 -24.73 -14.71
N GLN A 38 -46.02 -25.66 -14.69
CA GLN A 38 -47.44 -25.34 -14.86
C GLN A 38 -47.99 -24.47 -13.73
N ALA A 39 -47.54 -24.70 -12.48
CA ALA A 39 -47.93 -23.89 -11.33
C ALA A 39 -47.42 -22.44 -11.47
N PHE A 40 -46.19 -22.23 -11.94
CA PHE A 40 -45.67 -20.88 -12.24
C PHE A 40 -46.47 -20.17 -13.34
N GLN A 41 -46.89 -20.89 -14.39
CA GLN A 41 -47.72 -20.31 -15.47
C GLN A 41 -49.11 -19.92 -14.97
N LYS A 42 -49.69 -20.68 -14.03
CA LYS A 42 -51.04 -20.43 -13.50
C LYS A 42 -51.09 -19.23 -12.54
N ILE A 43 -50.02 -18.98 -11.79
CA ILE A 43 -49.96 -17.90 -10.79
C ILE A 43 -49.67 -16.54 -11.44
N ASP A 44 -49.07 -16.52 -12.62
CA ASP A 44 -48.61 -15.31 -13.31
C ASP A 44 -48.90 -15.41 -14.83
N PRO A 45 -50.18 -15.53 -15.24
CA PRO A 45 -50.58 -15.81 -16.63
C PRO A 45 -50.34 -14.63 -17.58
N GLU A 46 -50.30 -13.41 -17.04
CA GLU A 46 -49.75 -12.25 -17.71
C GLU A 46 -48.41 -11.98 -17.06
N ASN A 47 -47.34 -11.93 -17.84
CA ASN A 47 -45.94 -11.66 -17.45
C ASN A 47 -45.74 -10.25 -16.82
N LYS A 48 -46.64 -9.84 -15.91
CA LYS A 48 -46.85 -8.52 -15.29
C LYS A 48 -46.46 -8.50 -13.81
N LEU A 49 -46.05 -9.63 -13.21
CA LEU A 49 -44.95 -9.57 -12.26
C LEU A 49 -43.66 -9.32 -13.06
N THR A 50 -43.56 -8.12 -13.67
CA THR A 50 -42.27 -7.44 -13.82
C THR A 50 -41.52 -7.75 -12.55
N ALA A 51 -40.43 -8.50 -12.70
CA ALA A 51 -39.53 -8.89 -11.64
C ALA A 51 -39.63 -7.83 -10.55
N VAL A 52 -40.20 -8.18 -9.39
CA VAL A 52 -40.08 -7.33 -8.21
C VAL A 52 -38.58 -7.14 -8.13
N SER A 53 -38.11 -5.98 -8.62
CA SER A 53 -36.69 -5.72 -8.82
C SER A 53 -36.10 -6.04 -7.46
N PRO A 54 -35.28 -7.10 -7.36
CA PRO A 54 -34.93 -7.70 -6.08
C PRO A 54 -34.56 -6.55 -5.18
N LYS A 55 -35.42 -6.28 -4.17
CA LYS A 55 -35.47 -5.02 -3.42
C LYS A 55 -34.04 -4.52 -3.31
N PRO A 56 -33.63 -3.48 -4.06
CA PRO A 56 -32.26 -3.27 -4.49
C PRO A 56 -31.39 -3.56 -3.30
N THR A 57 -30.66 -4.68 -3.35
CA THR A 57 -29.92 -5.23 -2.21
C THR A 57 -29.26 -4.04 -1.58
N SER A 58 -29.74 -3.66 -0.39
CA SER A 58 -29.49 -2.33 0.16
C SER A 58 -28.00 -2.07 -0.03
N PRO A 59 -27.61 -1.08 -0.88
CA PRO A 59 -26.29 -1.02 -1.47
C PRO A 59 -25.30 -1.27 -0.35
N PRO A 60 -24.41 -2.29 -0.49
CA PRO A 60 -23.69 -2.88 0.62
C PRO A 60 -23.19 -1.75 1.50
N LYS A 61 -23.71 -1.70 2.73
CA LYS A 61 -23.68 -0.52 3.60
C LYS A 61 -22.28 0.06 3.54
N LYS A 62 -22.10 1.14 2.76
CA LYS A 62 -20.79 1.62 2.35
C LYS A 62 -19.97 1.73 3.61
N SER A 63 -18.92 0.92 3.71
CA SER A 63 -18.22 0.81 4.97
C SER A 63 -17.76 2.20 5.35
N GLU A 64 -18.03 2.61 6.59
CA GLU A 64 -17.66 3.94 7.10
C GLU A 64 -16.15 4.22 6.95
N TRP A 65 -15.39 3.16 6.69
CA TRP A 65 -13.94 3.05 6.54
C TRP A 65 -13.45 3.06 5.10
N ASP A 66 -14.33 3.09 4.09
CA ASP A 66 -13.91 3.18 2.69
C ASP A 66 -13.35 4.58 2.42
N ILE A 67 -12.04 4.71 2.57
CA ILE A 67 -11.31 5.92 2.21
C ILE A 67 -11.32 5.96 0.70
N ASN A 68 -12.29 6.68 0.13
CA ASN A 68 -12.25 6.97 -1.29
C ASN A 68 -11.04 7.87 -1.57
N ILE A 69 -9.93 7.23 -1.93
CA ILE A 69 -8.65 7.86 -2.31
C ILE A 69 -8.87 8.85 -3.47
N LYS A 70 -10.00 8.75 -4.20
CA LYS A 70 -10.31 9.70 -5.26
C LYS A 70 -10.61 11.12 -4.80
N ASN A 71 -11.01 11.33 -3.56
CA ASN A 71 -11.45 12.63 -3.05
C ASN A 71 -10.66 13.06 -1.80
N ILE A 72 -9.35 12.84 -1.79
CA ILE A 72 -8.48 13.30 -0.70
C ILE A 72 -8.37 14.83 -0.79
N SER A 73 -8.68 15.53 0.31
CA SER A 73 -8.49 16.99 0.39
C SER A 73 -7.02 17.33 0.57
N ALA A 74 -6.60 18.53 0.16
CA ALA A 74 -5.24 19.02 0.42
C ALA A 74 -4.86 18.95 1.92
N ALA A 75 -5.83 19.21 2.80
CA ALA A 75 -5.68 19.08 4.26
C ALA A 75 -5.35 17.64 4.70
N GLN A 76 -6.00 16.64 4.08
CA GLN A 76 -5.69 15.23 4.34
C GLN A 76 -4.30 14.86 3.81
N ILE A 77 -3.91 15.35 2.63
CA ILE A 77 -2.55 15.15 2.11
C ILE A 77 -1.53 15.70 3.09
N LEU A 78 -1.73 16.94 3.59
CA LEU A 78 -0.85 17.56 4.57
C LEU A 78 -0.77 16.74 5.87
N LEU A 79 -1.91 16.25 6.36
CA LEU A 79 -1.97 15.38 7.54
C LEU A 79 -1.16 14.08 7.35
N PHE A 80 -1.32 13.39 6.22
CA PHE A 80 -0.55 12.17 5.90
C PHE A 80 0.94 12.47 5.69
N LEU A 81 1.25 13.60 5.05
CA LEU A 81 2.63 14.04 4.82
C LEU A 81 3.34 14.31 6.15
N GLY A 82 2.72 15.06 7.05
CA GLY A 82 3.25 15.33 8.39
C GLY A 82 3.49 14.05 9.20
N ALA A 83 2.59 13.07 9.10
CA ALA A 83 2.75 11.76 9.72
C ALA A 83 3.99 11.01 9.20
N ILE A 84 4.21 11.01 7.88
CA ILE A 84 5.38 10.39 7.26
C ILE A 84 6.67 11.09 7.70
N VAL A 85 6.69 12.43 7.62
CA VAL A 85 7.84 13.26 8.05
C VAL A 85 8.21 12.97 9.50
N MET A 86 7.23 12.82 10.38
CA MET A 86 7.47 12.53 11.80
C MET A 86 8.10 11.15 12.03
N VAL A 87 7.64 10.11 11.33
CA VAL A 87 8.25 8.77 11.44
C VAL A 87 9.66 8.77 10.87
N ILE A 88 9.89 9.44 9.73
CA ILE A 88 11.23 9.60 9.14
C ILE A 88 12.15 10.37 10.09
N ALA A 89 11.66 11.43 10.73
CA ALA A 89 12.42 12.19 11.72
C ALA A 89 12.89 11.31 12.88
N ALA A 90 12.04 10.38 13.37
CA ALA A 90 12.42 9.43 14.40
C ALA A 90 13.52 8.46 13.96
N VAL A 91 13.44 7.96 12.73
CA VAL A 91 14.49 7.11 12.14
C VAL A 91 15.82 7.86 12.06
N ILE A 92 15.79 9.07 11.50
CA ILE A 92 16.99 9.91 11.35
C ILE A 92 17.56 10.27 12.71
N TYR A 93 16.70 10.62 13.67
CA TYR A 93 17.12 10.95 15.03
C TYR A 93 17.89 9.80 15.68
N ILE A 94 17.43 8.57 15.49
CA ILE A 94 18.11 7.38 16.01
C ILE A 94 19.43 7.12 15.28
N GLY A 95 19.48 7.37 13.96
CA GLY A 95 20.66 7.11 13.13
C GLY A 95 21.76 8.17 13.21
N ILE A 96 21.42 9.44 13.41
CA ILE A 96 22.34 10.58 13.24
C ILE A 96 22.42 11.42 14.52
N GLY A 97 23.63 11.68 15.00
CA GLY A 97 23.86 12.58 16.12
C GLY A 97 23.41 12.02 17.48
N TRP A 98 23.14 10.71 17.56
CA TRP A 98 22.75 10.02 18.78
C TRP A 98 23.71 10.36 19.93
N SER A 99 25.01 10.19 19.71
CA SER A 99 26.05 10.27 20.73
C SER A 99 26.18 11.64 21.41
N SER A 100 25.80 12.74 20.76
CA SER A 100 26.02 14.10 21.31
C SER A 100 24.98 14.53 22.35
N TRP A 101 23.93 13.74 22.55
CA TRP A 101 22.83 14.06 23.45
C TRP A 101 22.92 13.29 24.76
N GLY A 102 22.41 13.86 25.86
CA GLY A 102 22.18 13.12 27.10
C GLY A 102 21.04 12.09 26.94
N SER A 103 21.11 10.99 27.69
CA SER A 103 20.13 9.89 27.69
C SER A 103 18.68 10.40 27.85
N ALA A 104 18.43 11.28 28.82
CA ALA A 104 17.09 11.84 29.05
C ALA A 104 16.55 12.62 27.84
N ALA A 105 17.40 13.36 27.13
CA ALA A 105 17.01 14.14 25.97
C ALA A 105 16.68 13.21 24.77
N ARG A 106 17.41 12.09 24.62
CA ARG A 106 17.13 11.05 23.63
C ARG A 106 15.78 10.38 23.82
N ILE A 107 15.46 10.02 25.07
CA ILE A 107 14.19 9.39 25.43
C ILE A 107 13.04 10.38 25.20
N THR A 108 13.17 11.60 25.71
CA THR A 108 12.10 12.62 25.63
C THR A 108 11.81 13.09 24.22
N ALA A 109 12.82 13.17 23.35
CA ALA A 109 12.66 13.58 21.95
C ALA A 109 11.66 12.71 21.16
N ILE A 110 11.58 11.40 21.47
CA ILE A 110 10.60 10.49 20.84
C ILE A 110 9.34 10.37 21.69
N LEU A 111 9.46 10.39 23.02
CA LEU A 111 8.32 10.26 23.92
C LEU A 111 7.29 11.39 23.74
N ILE A 112 7.74 12.64 23.60
CA ILE A 112 6.84 13.80 23.46
C ILE A 112 5.93 13.66 22.21
N PRO A 113 6.47 13.52 20.98
CA PRO A 113 5.62 13.37 19.79
C PRO A 113 4.76 12.10 19.84
N LEU A 114 5.27 11.00 20.40
CA LEU A 114 4.50 9.78 20.65
C LEU A 114 3.24 10.06 21.51
N VAL A 115 3.42 10.71 22.67
CA VAL A 115 2.32 11.02 23.59
C VAL A 115 1.33 12.00 22.97
N ILE A 116 1.80 13.01 22.25
CA ILE A 116 0.93 13.97 21.56
C ILE A 116 0.10 13.26 20.49
N CYS A 117 0.73 12.41 19.67
CA CYS A 117 0.04 11.68 18.62
C CYS A 117 -1.02 10.71 19.18
N LEU A 118 -0.67 9.93 20.19
CA LEU A 118 -1.63 9.03 20.83
C LEU A 118 -2.74 9.81 21.54
N GLY A 119 -2.41 10.88 22.26
CA GLY A 119 -3.39 11.71 22.97
C GLY A 119 -4.41 12.36 22.04
N ILE A 120 -3.96 13.04 20.98
CA ILE A 120 -4.84 13.64 19.97
C ILE A 120 -5.64 12.54 19.26
N GLY A 121 -5.00 11.43 18.89
CA GLY A 121 -5.64 10.29 18.25
C GLY A 121 -6.81 9.74 19.07
N ILE A 122 -6.57 9.45 20.35
CA ILE A 122 -7.59 8.93 21.29
C ILE A 122 -8.71 9.97 21.52
N PHE A 123 -8.36 11.23 21.75
CA PHE A 123 -9.34 12.30 21.94
C PHE A 123 -10.27 12.43 20.73
N GLN A 124 -9.70 12.50 19.53
CA GLN A 124 -10.47 12.60 18.29
C GLN A 124 -11.28 11.35 18.00
N TRP A 125 -10.76 10.18 18.37
CA TRP A 125 -11.47 8.91 18.25
C TRP A 125 -12.74 8.90 19.10
N ASN A 126 -12.62 9.24 20.38
CA ASN A 126 -13.74 9.29 21.33
C ASN A 126 -14.79 10.33 20.95
N SER A 127 -14.40 11.42 20.26
CA SER A 127 -15.34 12.43 19.78
C SER A 127 -16.31 11.93 18.68
N GLY A 128 -15.99 10.83 17.99
CA GLY A 128 -16.77 10.25 16.89
C GLY A 128 -16.83 11.07 15.59
N LYS A 129 -16.59 12.40 15.64
CA LYS A 129 -16.74 13.34 14.52
C LYS A 129 -15.61 13.26 13.49
N TYR A 130 -14.40 12.92 13.93
CA TYR A 130 -13.18 13.02 13.14
C TYR A 130 -12.39 11.71 13.06
N LYS A 131 -13.09 10.58 12.95
CA LYS A 131 -12.50 9.23 12.84
C LYS A 131 -11.29 9.15 11.90
N LYS A 132 -11.35 9.75 10.70
CA LYS A 132 -10.20 9.74 9.75
C LYS A 132 -8.95 10.42 10.29
N ILE A 133 -9.10 11.55 10.98
CA ILE A 133 -8.00 12.29 11.58
C ILE A 133 -7.42 11.48 12.74
N ALA A 134 -8.29 10.94 13.60
CA ALA A 134 -7.93 10.10 14.71
C ALA A 134 -7.04 8.91 14.29
N ILE A 135 -7.42 8.24 13.19
CA ILE A 135 -6.66 7.10 12.64
C ILE A 135 -5.24 7.50 12.29
N VAL A 136 -5.03 8.64 11.63
CA VAL A 136 -3.68 9.05 11.21
C VAL A 136 -2.81 9.31 12.44
N PHE A 137 -3.32 10.03 13.44
CA PHE A 137 -2.58 10.30 14.67
C PHE A 137 -2.27 9.03 15.48
N LEU A 138 -3.25 8.12 15.63
CA LEU A 138 -3.04 6.84 16.30
C LEU A 138 -2.02 5.98 15.56
N LEU A 139 -2.12 5.90 14.23
CA LEU A 139 -1.18 5.17 13.38
C LEU A 139 0.25 5.72 13.54
N THR A 140 0.43 7.04 13.48
CA THR A 140 1.74 7.68 13.69
C THR A 140 2.28 7.39 15.08
N GLY A 141 1.48 7.56 16.13
CA GLY A 141 1.89 7.26 17.50
C GLY A 141 2.33 5.80 17.65
N SER A 142 1.60 4.86 17.06
CA SER A 142 1.98 3.44 17.13
C SER A 142 3.21 3.09 16.32
N LEU A 143 3.48 3.80 15.21
CA LEU A 143 4.75 3.66 14.50
C LEU A 143 5.93 4.24 15.29
N LEU A 144 5.71 5.28 16.10
CA LEU A 144 6.74 5.87 16.97
C LEU A 144 7.05 5.02 18.22
N PHE A 145 6.09 4.22 18.68
CA PHE A 145 6.23 3.42 19.89
C PHE A 145 7.42 2.44 19.91
N PRO A 146 7.66 1.61 18.87
CA PRO A 146 8.83 0.72 18.87
C PRO A 146 10.15 1.49 18.88
N PHE A 147 10.20 2.68 18.27
CA PHE A 147 11.37 3.56 18.34
C PHE A 147 11.59 4.06 19.77
N PHE A 148 10.53 4.51 20.43
CA PHE A 148 10.58 4.93 21.83
C PHE A 148 11.07 3.81 22.76
N LEU A 149 10.53 2.60 22.64
CA LEU A 149 11.00 1.46 23.44
C LEU A 149 12.47 1.13 23.16
N SER A 150 12.86 1.10 21.88
CA SER A 150 14.24 0.78 21.50
C SER A 150 15.24 1.76 22.10
N VAL A 151 14.90 3.05 22.06
CA VAL A 151 15.68 4.12 22.66
C VAL A 151 15.72 4.00 24.17
N THR A 152 14.56 3.83 24.80
CA THR A 152 14.44 3.74 26.25
C THR A 152 15.24 2.56 26.81
N PHE A 153 15.16 1.39 26.17
CA PHE A 153 15.91 0.20 26.61
C PHE A 153 17.40 0.29 26.40
N LYS A 154 17.84 0.93 25.31
CA LYS A 154 19.26 1.20 25.09
C LYS A 154 19.81 2.17 26.13
N GLU A 155 19.10 3.28 26.36
CA GLU A 155 19.59 4.38 27.20
C GLU A 155 19.47 4.12 28.70
N LEU A 156 18.59 3.19 29.10
CA LEU A 156 18.48 2.71 30.48
C LEU A 156 19.24 1.41 30.73
N GLU A 157 20.02 0.94 29.73
CA GLU A 157 20.86 -0.27 29.82
C GLU A 157 20.11 -1.51 30.32
N PHE A 158 18.83 -1.66 29.96
CA PHE A 158 17.99 -2.80 30.35
C PHE A 158 18.56 -4.15 29.88
N PHE A 159 19.43 -4.14 28.86
CA PHE A 159 20.08 -5.32 28.30
C PHE A 159 21.59 -5.11 28.29
N ALA A 160 22.35 -6.15 28.67
CA ALA A 160 23.82 -6.12 28.70
C ALA A 160 24.46 -5.78 27.35
N LYS A 161 23.79 -6.11 26.24
CA LYS A 161 24.18 -5.69 24.88
C LYS A 161 22.95 -5.14 24.17
N PRO A 162 22.94 -3.86 23.75
CA PRO A 162 21.83 -3.32 22.99
C PRO A 162 21.70 -4.08 21.66
N TYR A 163 20.45 -4.22 21.20
CA TYR A 163 20.13 -4.83 19.91
C TYR A 163 20.51 -6.31 19.75
N ASN A 164 20.71 -7.06 20.83
CA ASN A 164 20.76 -8.52 20.76
C ASN A 164 19.37 -9.13 20.46
N ASP A 165 19.30 -10.45 20.28
CA ASP A 165 18.04 -11.12 19.93
C ASP A 165 16.98 -10.95 21.03
N SER A 166 17.37 -11.01 22.30
CA SER A 166 16.48 -10.78 23.44
C SER A 166 15.89 -9.37 23.43
N PHE A 167 16.71 -8.34 23.20
CA PHE A 167 16.26 -6.94 23.07
C PHE A 167 15.20 -6.81 21.99
N LYS A 168 15.47 -7.37 20.81
CA LYS A 168 14.58 -7.28 19.64
C LYS A 168 13.26 -7.99 19.89
N LEU A 169 13.32 -9.18 20.48
CA LEU A 169 12.16 -9.96 20.85
C LEU A 169 11.31 -9.20 21.90
N THR A 170 11.93 -8.62 22.92
CA THR A 170 11.20 -7.86 23.96
C THR A 170 10.52 -6.61 23.39
N VAL A 171 11.22 -5.80 22.57
CA VAL A 171 10.62 -4.63 21.91
C VAL A 171 9.44 -5.05 21.03
N SER A 172 9.60 -6.14 20.27
CA SER A 172 8.55 -6.68 19.41
C SER A 172 7.34 -7.15 20.21
N LEU A 173 7.55 -7.92 21.29
CA LEU A 173 6.47 -8.42 22.16
C LEU A 173 5.74 -7.31 22.89
N LEU A 174 6.43 -6.31 23.43
CA LEU A 174 5.78 -5.19 24.11
C LEU A 174 4.98 -4.33 23.14
N THR A 175 5.51 -4.11 21.94
CA THR A 175 4.77 -3.41 20.89
C THR A 175 3.54 -4.20 20.46
N LEU A 176 3.66 -5.53 20.36
CA LEU A 176 2.54 -6.45 20.11
C LEU A 176 1.48 -6.38 21.21
N ALA A 177 1.90 -6.36 22.48
CA ALA A 177 1.00 -6.32 23.63
C ALA A 177 0.22 -4.99 23.68
N LEU A 178 0.91 -3.86 23.55
CA LEU A 178 0.28 -2.54 23.48
C LEU A 178 -0.69 -2.47 22.31
N PHE A 179 -0.29 -3.03 21.18
CA PHE A 179 -1.13 -3.14 20.00
C PHE A 179 -2.40 -3.95 20.27
N LEU A 180 -2.31 -5.13 20.90
CA LEU A 180 -3.46 -5.99 21.20
C LEU A 180 -4.42 -5.26 22.15
N LEU A 181 -3.88 -4.52 23.11
CA LEU A 181 -4.63 -3.64 23.99
C LEU A 181 -5.37 -2.56 23.20
N PHE A 182 -4.71 -1.85 22.28
CA PHE A 182 -5.36 -0.85 21.42
C PHE A 182 -6.44 -1.46 20.51
N SER A 183 -6.17 -2.61 19.92
CA SER A 183 -7.12 -3.34 19.08
C SER A 183 -8.38 -3.71 19.88
N ARG A 184 -8.21 -4.21 21.12
CA ARG A 184 -9.30 -4.56 22.01
C ARG A 184 -10.11 -3.33 22.45
N LEU A 185 -9.45 -2.23 22.80
CA LEU A 185 -10.11 -1.02 23.28
C LEU A 185 -10.89 -0.30 22.18
N TYR A 186 -10.32 -0.20 20.97
CA TYR A 186 -10.88 0.64 19.91
C TYR A 186 -11.59 -0.14 18.79
N LYS A 187 -11.59 -1.49 18.85
CA LYS A 187 -12.27 -2.41 17.91
C LYS A 187 -11.98 -2.09 16.44
N PHE A 188 -10.73 -1.76 16.16
CA PHE A 188 -10.38 -1.08 14.92
C PHE A 188 -9.63 -2.02 13.95
N PRO A 189 -10.10 -2.24 12.71
CA PRO A 189 -9.55 -3.28 11.83
C PRO A 189 -8.24 -2.89 11.15
N ILE A 190 -7.90 -1.59 11.05
CA ILE A 190 -6.61 -1.14 10.48
C ILE A 190 -5.41 -1.65 11.31
N TRP A 191 -5.64 -2.05 12.55
CA TRP A 191 -4.60 -2.54 13.43
C TRP A 191 -4.05 -3.90 12.96
N SER A 192 -4.82 -4.78 12.31
CA SER A 192 -4.26 -6.05 11.81
C SER A 192 -3.04 -5.88 10.88
N PHE A 193 -2.89 -4.72 10.22
CA PHE A 193 -1.71 -4.37 9.43
C PHE A 193 -0.48 -3.97 10.26
N LEU A 194 -0.68 -3.27 11.38
CA LEU A 194 0.40 -2.92 12.32
C LEU A 194 0.88 -4.15 13.11
N TYR A 195 0.06 -5.18 13.28
CA TYR A 195 0.51 -6.43 13.92
C TYR A 195 1.73 -7.03 13.23
N LEU A 196 1.72 -6.99 11.90
CA LEU A 196 2.71 -7.65 11.07
C LEU A 196 3.76 -6.67 10.55
N ALA A 197 3.39 -5.41 10.29
CA ALA A 197 4.38 -4.35 10.11
C ALA A 197 5.22 -4.21 11.39
N THR A 198 4.67 -4.10 12.58
CA THR A 198 5.53 -3.94 13.76
C THR A 198 6.30 -5.20 14.12
N GLY A 199 5.79 -6.41 13.82
CA GLY A 199 6.57 -7.65 13.95
C GLY A 199 7.71 -7.77 12.92
N ILE A 200 7.42 -7.63 11.62
CA ILE A 200 8.40 -7.75 10.52
C ILE A 200 9.31 -6.53 10.43
N PHE A 201 8.84 -5.33 10.73
CA PHE A 201 9.61 -4.08 10.68
C PHE A 201 10.51 -3.96 11.91
N THR A 202 10.08 -4.34 13.13
CA THR A 202 11.01 -4.43 14.28
C THR A 202 12.07 -5.53 14.06
N TYR A 203 11.71 -6.60 13.35
CA TYR A 203 12.64 -7.67 12.99
C TYR A 203 13.60 -7.30 11.85
N ASN A 204 13.15 -6.83 10.68
CA ASN A 204 14.03 -6.55 9.51
C ASN A 204 14.66 -5.14 9.50
N PHE A 205 13.97 -4.10 9.98
CA PHE A 205 14.47 -2.72 9.89
C PHE A 205 15.67 -2.48 10.82
N PHE A 206 15.69 -3.11 12.00
CA PHE A 206 16.73 -2.88 13.01
C PHE A 206 18.07 -3.55 12.67
N PHE A 207 18.07 -4.69 11.98
CA PHE A 207 19.33 -5.38 11.63
C PHE A 207 20.05 -4.73 10.44
N ASN A 208 19.31 -4.22 9.43
CA ASN A 208 19.90 -3.49 8.31
C ASN A 208 20.34 -2.07 8.68
N ALA A 209 19.59 -1.35 9.52
CA ALA A 209 19.97 0.01 9.93
C ALA A 209 21.21 0.07 10.86
N LEU A 210 21.59 -1.06 11.48
CA LEU A 210 22.79 -1.20 12.34
C LEU A 210 24.01 -1.79 11.63
N GLY A 211 23.95 -2.02 10.31
CA GLY A 211 25.08 -2.55 9.53
C GLY A 211 25.43 -4.01 9.85
N ILE A 212 24.48 -4.81 10.37
CA ILE A 212 24.69 -6.24 10.65
C ILE A 212 24.51 -7.01 9.33
N ASN A 213 25.58 -7.06 8.55
CA ASN A 213 25.65 -7.51 7.15
C ASN A 213 25.42 -9.01 6.88
N SER A 214 25.09 -9.84 7.88
CA SER A 214 25.01 -11.31 7.70
C SER A 214 23.61 -11.85 7.40
N PHE A 215 22.55 -11.08 7.66
CA PHE A 215 21.18 -11.61 7.59
C PHE A 215 20.63 -11.74 6.16
N ASN A 216 21.15 -10.95 5.22
CA ASN A 216 20.67 -10.89 3.84
C ASN A 216 21.14 -12.06 2.97
N ARG A 217 21.87 -13.05 3.51
CA ARG A 217 22.33 -14.23 2.76
C ARG A 217 21.72 -15.54 3.22
N ASP A 218 20.93 -15.53 4.29
CA ASP A 218 20.30 -16.75 4.78
C ASP A 218 18.99 -16.98 4.02
N THR A 219 19.12 -17.60 2.85
CA THR A 219 18.02 -18.04 1.99
C THR A 219 16.91 -18.77 2.77
N THR A 220 17.28 -19.45 3.87
CA THR A 220 16.40 -20.10 4.85
C THR A 220 15.28 -19.18 5.38
N LEU A 221 15.59 -17.91 5.69
CA LEU A 221 14.61 -16.96 6.20
C LEU A 221 13.63 -16.51 5.12
N ALA A 222 14.10 -16.36 3.88
CA ALA A 222 13.22 -16.05 2.77
C ALA A 222 12.21 -17.19 2.52
N TRP A 223 12.64 -18.45 2.67
CA TRP A 223 11.73 -19.60 2.66
C TRP A 223 10.72 -19.57 3.82
N LEU A 224 11.16 -19.22 5.04
CA LEU A 224 10.28 -19.12 6.20
C LEU A 224 9.22 -18.02 6.01
N PHE A 225 9.59 -16.86 5.47
CA PHE A 225 8.63 -15.82 5.09
C PHE A 225 7.67 -16.28 3.99
N LEU A 226 8.13 -17.07 3.01
CA LEU A 226 7.27 -17.61 1.96
C LEU A 226 6.16 -18.50 2.54
N VAL A 227 6.51 -19.34 3.51
CA VAL A 227 5.55 -20.20 4.23
C VAL A 227 4.51 -19.35 4.97
N PHE A 228 4.94 -18.33 5.74
CA PHE A 228 4.01 -17.42 6.43
C PHE A 228 3.11 -16.64 5.46
N GLY A 229 3.68 -16.10 4.38
CA GLY A 229 2.91 -15.39 3.35
C GLY A 229 1.86 -16.28 2.70
N THR A 230 2.22 -17.54 2.41
CA THR A 230 1.30 -18.53 1.84
C THR A 230 0.19 -18.91 2.83
N ALA A 231 0.51 -19.12 4.11
CA ALA A 231 -0.49 -19.39 5.13
C ALA A 231 -1.52 -18.26 5.26
N TYR A 232 -1.08 -17.00 5.23
CA TYR A 232 -1.97 -15.82 5.22
C TYR A 232 -2.82 -15.73 3.94
N PHE A 233 -2.21 -16.01 2.80
CA PHE A 233 -2.95 -16.05 1.54
C PHE A 233 -4.05 -17.12 1.58
N LEU A 234 -3.77 -18.30 2.13
CA LEU A 234 -4.76 -19.36 2.33
C LEU A 234 -5.82 -19.00 3.36
N LEU A 235 -5.45 -18.32 4.46
CA LEU A 235 -6.40 -17.83 5.46
C LEU A 235 -7.43 -16.87 4.86
N SER A 236 -7.08 -16.15 3.78
CA SER A 236 -8.06 -15.33 3.05
C SER A 236 -9.22 -16.14 2.47
N LEU A 237 -8.97 -17.38 2.04
CA LEU A 237 -10.01 -18.30 1.55
C LEU A 237 -10.92 -18.78 2.69
N ILE A 238 -10.38 -18.93 3.89
CA ILE A 238 -11.17 -19.29 5.08
C ILE A 238 -12.09 -18.14 5.47
N TYR A 239 -11.59 -16.89 5.45
CA TYR A 239 -12.42 -15.71 5.72
C TYR A 239 -13.50 -15.50 4.66
N GLU A 240 -13.22 -15.84 3.40
CA GLU A 240 -14.23 -15.85 2.34
C GLU A 240 -15.37 -16.81 2.67
N LYS A 241 -15.05 -18.03 3.09
CA LYS A 241 -16.05 -19.03 3.50
C LYS A 241 -16.89 -18.57 4.70
N ASN A 242 -16.29 -17.80 5.60
CA ASN A 242 -16.96 -17.26 6.79
C ASN A 242 -17.75 -15.96 6.52
N GLY A 243 -17.71 -15.42 5.30
CA GLY A 243 -18.41 -14.19 4.93
C GLY A 243 -17.78 -12.90 5.47
N ASP A 244 -16.54 -12.96 5.99
CA ASP A 244 -15.82 -11.77 6.44
C ASP A 244 -14.99 -11.17 5.29
N GLU A 245 -15.67 -10.39 4.45
CA GLU A 245 -15.08 -9.72 3.28
C GLU A 245 -13.88 -8.83 3.62
N LYS A 246 -13.83 -8.25 4.83
CA LYS A 246 -12.72 -7.37 5.23
C LYS A 246 -11.49 -8.18 5.62
N ALA A 247 -11.68 -9.19 6.48
CA ALA A 247 -10.59 -10.07 6.86
C ALA A 247 -10.01 -10.81 5.64
N LYS A 248 -10.88 -11.23 4.70
CA LYS A 248 -10.48 -11.78 3.39
C LYS A 248 -9.53 -10.84 2.66
N LEU A 249 -9.99 -9.61 2.36
CA LEU A 249 -9.21 -8.65 1.59
C LEU A 249 -7.83 -8.38 2.23
N TYR A 250 -7.82 -8.24 3.56
CA TYR A 250 -6.59 -7.95 4.29
C TYR A 250 -5.62 -9.13 4.30
N SER A 251 -6.09 -10.34 4.63
CA SER A 251 -5.26 -11.55 4.62
C SER A 251 -4.69 -11.83 3.22
N HIS A 252 -5.49 -11.56 2.17
CA HIS A 252 -5.08 -11.73 0.78
C HIS A 252 -3.95 -10.77 0.38
N ILE A 253 -4.15 -9.46 0.58
CA ILE A 253 -3.14 -8.44 0.24
C ILE A 253 -1.84 -8.72 1.01
N LEU A 254 -1.94 -9.06 2.29
CA LEU A 254 -0.80 -9.21 3.18
C LEU A 254 -0.01 -10.49 2.87
N GLY A 255 -0.71 -11.62 2.67
CA GLY A 255 -0.09 -12.85 2.20
C GLY A 255 0.64 -12.65 0.86
N ALA A 256 0.02 -11.93 -0.09
CA ALA A 256 0.63 -11.62 -1.37
C ALA A 256 1.91 -10.76 -1.22
N VAL A 257 1.90 -9.72 -0.37
CA VAL A 257 3.09 -8.87 -0.14
C VAL A 257 4.24 -9.68 0.46
N ILE A 258 3.98 -10.53 1.46
CA ILE A 258 5.03 -11.37 2.07
C ILE A 258 5.58 -12.38 1.06
N ILE A 259 4.72 -13.01 0.26
CA ILE A 259 5.15 -13.94 -0.80
C ILE A 259 6.06 -13.21 -1.80
N ILE A 260 5.65 -12.03 -2.28
CA ILE A 260 6.44 -11.23 -3.23
C ILE A 260 7.80 -10.87 -2.62
N TYR A 261 7.84 -10.41 -1.37
CA TYR A 261 9.08 -10.08 -0.67
C TYR A 261 10.01 -11.30 -0.53
N SER A 262 9.43 -12.44 -0.17
CA SER A 262 10.18 -13.70 -0.01
C SER A 262 10.77 -14.17 -1.33
N LEU A 263 9.97 -14.16 -2.40
CA LEU A 263 10.41 -14.49 -3.75
C LEU A 263 11.48 -13.50 -4.24
N PHE A 264 11.35 -12.21 -3.90
CA PHE A 264 12.36 -11.21 -4.22
C PHE A 264 13.69 -11.50 -3.52
N ASN A 265 13.70 -11.85 -2.24
CA ASN A 265 14.93 -12.20 -1.52
C ASN A 265 15.56 -13.49 -2.06
N ILE A 266 14.76 -14.53 -2.30
CA ILE A 266 15.23 -15.77 -2.96
C ILE A 266 15.81 -15.42 -4.33
N PHE A 267 15.16 -14.51 -5.07
CA PHE A 267 15.64 -14.05 -6.36
C PHE A 267 16.99 -13.32 -6.24
N VAL A 268 17.11 -12.36 -5.32
CA VAL A 268 18.35 -11.64 -5.02
C VAL A 268 19.48 -12.62 -4.71
N ASP A 269 19.29 -13.55 -3.78
CA ASP A 269 20.31 -14.53 -3.38
C ASP A 269 20.70 -15.48 -4.51
N THR A 270 19.71 -15.95 -5.29
CA THR A 270 19.95 -16.93 -6.35
C THR A 270 20.55 -16.30 -7.61
N PHE A 271 20.14 -15.06 -7.93
CA PHE A 271 20.44 -14.44 -9.23
C PHE A 271 21.51 -13.34 -9.18
N ILE A 272 21.78 -12.71 -8.03
CA ILE A 272 22.87 -11.72 -7.91
C ILE A 272 24.28 -12.32 -8.07
N PRO A 273 24.55 -13.55 -7.61
CA PRO A 273 25.86 -14.17 -7.83
C PRO A 273 26.07 -14.67 -9.27
N SER A 274 25.02 -14.78 -10.09
CA SER A 274 25.09 -15.41 -11.42
C SER A 274 25.22 -14.40 -12.59
N ARG A 275 25.86 -14.90 -13.66
CA ARG A 275 26.44 -14.19 -14.81
C ARG A 275 25.46 -13.27 -15.56
N GLU A 276 25.99 -12.26 -16.25
CA GLU A 276 25.29 -11.24 -17.06
C GLU A 276 24.20 -11.81 -18.01
N TYR A 277 24.38 -13.05 -18.49
CA TYR A 277 23.42 -13.79 -19.32
C TYR A 277 22.04 -14.02 -18.68
N VAL A 278 21.95 -14.00 -17.34
CA VAL A 278 20.69 -14.18 -16.61
C VAL A 278 19.70 -13.08 -16.94
N ALA A 279 20.15 -11.82 -17.02
CA ALA A 279 19.26 -10.71 -17.34
C ALA A 279 18.66 -10.88 -18.76
N LEU A 280 19.47 -11.31 -19.72
CA LEU A 280 19.01 -11.61 -21.07
C LEU A 280 18.02 -12.78 -21.08
N LEU A 281 18.29 -13.85 -20.32
CA LEU A 281 17.38 -14.99 -20.21
C LEU A 281 16.02 -14.57 -19.62
N LEU A 282 16.02 -13.75 -18.56
CA LEU A 282 14.80 -13.20 -17.96
C LEU A 282 14.03 -12.33 -18.96
N LEU A 283 14.73 -11.54 -19.78
CA LEU A 283 14.12 -10.71 -20.82
C LEU A 283 13.43 -11.58 -21.88
N LEU A 284 14.13 -12.61 -22.38
CA LEU A 284 13.60 -13.53 -23.39
C LEU A 284 12.41 -14.33 -22.86
N LEU A 285 12.51 -14.84 -21.62
CA LEU A 285 11.42 -15.55 -20.96
C LEU A 285 10.23 -14.61 -20.72
N GLY A 286 10.48 -13.37 -20.29
CA GLY A 286 9.46 -12.35 -20.11
C GLY A 286 8.72 -12.03 -21.43
N ALA A 287 9.45 -11.86 -22.53
CA ALA A 287 8.89 -11.65 -23.86
C ALA A 287 8.04 -12.85 -24.31
N PHE A 288 8.52 -14.08 -24.09
CA PHE A 288 7.78 -15.31 -24.38
C PHE A 288 6.43 -15.35 -23.63
N TYR A 289 6.40 -15.05 -22.33
CA TYR A 289 5.16 -15.03 -21.56
C TYR A 289 4.19 -13.92 -21.99
N ILE A 290 4.69 -12.76 -22.42
CA ILE A 290 3.84 -11.71 -23.00
C ILE A 290 3.22 -12.19 -24.31
N ILE A 291 3.99 -12.84 -25.18
CA ILE A 291 3.47 -13.43 -26.43
C ILE A 291 2.40 -14.46 -26.11
N LEU A 292 2.64 -15.36 -25.15
CA LEU A 292 1.65 -16.34 -24.69
C LEU A 292 0.37 -15.66 -24.17
N GLY A 293 0.50 -14.60 -23.37
CA GLY A 293 -0.62 -13.79 -22.90
C GLY A 293 -1.41 -13.16 -24.05
N THR A 294 -0.72 -12.64 -25.07
CA THR A 294 -1.38 -12.10 -26.28
C THR A 294 -2.13 -13.17 -27.06
N LEU A 295 -1.59 -14.38 -27.16
CA LEU A 295 -2.27 -15.51 -27.81
C LEU A 295 -3.54 -15.92 -27.04
N PHE A 296 -3.51 -15.95 -25.69
CA PHE A 296 -4.71 -16.24 -24.92
C PHE A 296 -5.77 -15.13 -25.00
N GLU A 297 -5.34 -13.87 -25.06
CA GLU A 297 -6.26 -12.74 -25.20
C GLU A 297 -6.92 -12.74 -26.58
N THR A 298 -6.18 -13.04 -27.66
CA THR A 298 -6.75 -13.17 -29.01
C THR A 298 -7.70 -14.36 -29.12
N MET A 299 -7.45 -15.45 -28.37
CA MET A 299 -8.37 -16.59 -28.22
C MET A 299 -9.58 -16.32 -27.31
N LYS A 300 -9.73 -15.11 -26.75
CA LYS A 300 -10.80 -14.73 -25.81
C LYS A 300 -10.86 -15.59 -24.53
N LYS A 301 -9.76 -16.21 -24.12
CA LYS A 301 -9.68 -17.01 -22.88
C LYS A 301 -9.37 -16.15 -21.65
N ILE A 302 -10.25 -15.19 -21.34
CA ILE A 302 -10.02 -14.08 -20.41
C ILE A 302 -9.46 -14.53 -19.04
N PHE A 303 -9.91 -15.67 -18.51
CA PHE A 303 -9.46 -16.17 -17.20
C PHE A 303 -7.95 -16.48 -17.14
N TYR A 304 -7.35 -16.91 -18.25
CA TYR A 304 -5.94 -17.31 -18.30
C TYR A 304 -5.00 -16.20 -18.76
N VAL A 305 -5.52 -15.02 -19.11
CA VAL A 305 -4.74 -13.92 -19.71
C VAL A 305 -3.91 -13.17 -18.66
N ALA A 306 -4.44 -13.00 -17.45
CA ALA A 306 -3.81 -12.15 -16.45
C ALA A 306 -2.46 -12.70 -15.97
N VAL A 307 -2.35 -14.02 -15.80
CA VAL A 307 -1.16 -14.68 -15.21
C VAL A 307 0.06 -14.59 -16.13
N PRO A 308 0.01 -14.95 -17.43
CA PRO A 308 1.14 -14.80 -18.33
C PRO A 308 1.60 -13.36 -18.47
N TYR A 309 0.69 -12.38 -18.50
CA TYR A 309 1.10 -10.97 -18.51
C TYR A 309 1.79 -10.55 -17.22
N PHE A 310 1.27 -10.97 -16.06
CA PHE A 310 1.89 -10.69 -14.77
C PHE A 310 3.33 -11.22 -14.73
N ILE A 311 3.52 -12.49 -15.09
CA ILE A 311 4.83 -13.14 -15.14
C ILE A 311 5.72 -12.45 -16.18
N GLY A 312 5.22 -12.24 -17.39
CA GLY A 312 5.99 -11.66 -18.50
C GLY A 312 6.50 -10.26 -18.19
N PHE A 313 5.61 -9.35 -17.77
CA PHE A 313 6.01 -7.99 -17.39
C PHE A 313 6.89 -7.96 -16.13
N GLY A 314 6.63 -8.86 -15.17
CA GLY A 314 7.46 -9.01 -13.97
C GLY A 314 8.90 -9.43 -14.30
N LEU A 315 9.08 -10.40 -15.20
CA LEU A 315 10.40 -10.85 -15.65
C LEU A 315 11.16 -9.78 -16.43
N ILE A 316 10.47 -9.04 -17.31
CA ILE A 316 11.07 -7.90 -18.02
C ILE A 316 11.53 -6.82 -17.03
N PHE A 317 10.70 -6.50 -16.03
CA PHE A 317 11.08 -5.58 -14.96
C PHE A 317 12.32 -6.08 -14.21
N LEU A 318 12.35 -7.34 -13.77
CA LEU A 318 13.50 -7.90 -13.04
C LEU A 318 14.78 -7.93 -13.89
N SER A 319 14.66 -8.18 -15.20
CA SER A 319 15.77 -8.13 -16.14
C SER A 319 16.41 -6.74 -16.19
N PHE A 320 15.62 -5.70 -16.47
CA PHE A 320 16.14 -4.33 -16.53
C PHE A 320 16.58 -3.80 -15.16
N PHE A 321 15.89 -4.19 -14.09
CA PHE A 321 16.29 -3.88 -12.72
C PHE A 321 17.72 -4.36 -12.44
N ARG A 322 18.01 -5.63 -12.78
CA ARG A 322 19.34 -6.22 -12.64
C ARG A 322 20.40 -5.45 -13.45
N LEU A 323 20.11 -5.19 -14.72
CA LEU A 323 21.01 -4.45 -15.62
C LEU A 323 21.31 -3.02 -15.11
N GLY A 324 20.35 -2.38 -14.45
CA GLY A 324 20.51 -1.07 -13.84
C GLY A 324 21.34 -1.10 -12.55
N VAL A 325 21.04 -2.01 -11.63
CA VAL A 325 21.70 -2.10 -10.31
C VAL A 325 23.19 -2.43 -10.43
N ASP A 326 23.57 -3.30 -11.36
CA ASP A 326 24.98 -3.68 -11.54
C ASP A 326 25.77 -2.69 -12.40
N GLY A 327 25.09 -1.73 -13.02
CA GLY A 327 25.69 -0.86 -14.03
C GLY A 327 26.07 -1.57 -15.34
N THR A 328 25.62 -2.81 -15.55
CA THR A 328 26.04 -3.66 -16.68
C THR A 328 25.73 -3.02 -18.04
N LEU A 329 24.66 -2.23 -18.16
CA LEU A 329 24.32 -1.54 -19.42
C LEU A 329 25.45 -0.65 -19.95
N LEU A 330 26.16 0.02 -19.03
CA LEU A 330 27.18 0.98 -19.38
C LEU A 330 28.59 0.47 -19.05
N LYS A 331 28.70 -0.66 -18.36
CA LYS A 331 29.96 -1.25 -17.94
C LYS A 331 30.91 -1.40 -19.13
N GLU A 332 30.48 -2.02 -20.22
CA GLU A 332 31.33 -2.23 -21.42
C GLU A 332 31.78 -0.91 -22.08
N PHE A 333 30.98 0.16 -21.99
CA PHE A 333 31.31 1.45 -22.58
C PHE A 333 32.34 2.26 -21.77
N PHE A 334 32.39 2.08 -20.44
CA PHE A 334 33.23 2.87 -19.54
C PHE A 334 34.36 2.08 -18.87
N SER A 335 34.38 0.74 -18.95
CA SER A 335 35.32 -0.12 -18.23
C SER A 335 36.70 -0.28 -18.90
N SER A 336 37.17 0.69 -19.69
CA SER A 336 38.51 0.60 -20.32
C SER A 336 39.67 0.44 -19.32
N THR A 337 39.43 0.59 -18.01
CA THR A 337 40.45 0.56 -16.96
C THR A 337 40.28 -0.57 -15.92
N GLY A 338 39.39 -1.55 -16.13
CA GLY A 338 39.34 -2.78 -15.30
C GLY A 338 39.00 -2.57 -13.81
N LYS A 339 38.58 -1.37 -13.39
CA LYS A 339 38.12 -1.09 -12.02
C LYS A 339 36.63 -1.39 -11.87
N GLU A 340 36.24 -1.72 -10.64
CA GLU A 340 34.86 -1.96 -10.22
C GLU A 340 33.90 -0.87 -10.73
N ALA A 341 32.65 -1.24 -11.00
CA ALA A 341 31.64 -0.33 -11.53
C ALA A 341 31.50 0.89 -10.59
N THR A 342 31.94 2.06 -11.05
CA THR A 342 31.83 3.29 -10.26
C THR A 342 30.36 3.65 -10.06
N GLN A 343 30.04 4.30 -8.94
CA GLN A 343 28.69 4.78 -8.63
C GLN A 343 28.03 5.55 -9.79
N ASN A 344 28.84 6.29 -10.56
CA ASN A 344 28.38 6.99 -11.75
C ASN A 344 27.82 6.01 -12.81
N ILE A 345 28.50 4.90 -13.10
CA ILE A 345 28.07 3.89 -14.09
C ILE A 345 26.72 3.29 -13.66
N ILE A 346 26.60 2.94 -12.37
CA ILE A 346 25.37 2.40 -11.78
C ILE A 346 24.24 3.43 -11.87
N GLY A 347 24.50 4.68 -11.48
CA GLY A 347 23.52 5.76 -11.51
C GLY A 347 23.00 6.06 -12.92
N TRP A 348 23.88 6.19 -13.90
CA TRP A 348 23.50 6.40 -15.30
C TRP A 348 22.78 5.19 -15.91
N SER A 349 23.19 3.97 -15.57
CA SER A 349 22.50 2.76 -16.02
C SER A 349 21.06 2.71 -15.49
N ASN A 350 20.87 3.03 -14.20
CA ASN A 350 19.53 3.17 -13.64
C ASN A 350 18.73 4.30 -14.31
N LEU A 351 19.33 5.44 -14.62
CA LEU A 351 18.62 6.51 -15.33
C LEU A 351 18.08 6.02 -16.70
N ILE A 352 18.90 5.31 -17.47
CA ILE A 352 18.52 4.70 -18.76
C ILE A 352 17.38 3.69 -18.57
N VAL A 353 17.49 2.79 -17.58
CA VAL A 353 16.43 1.84 -17.23
C VAL A 353 15.11 2.55 -16.89
N GLY A 354 15.17 3.67 -16.18
CA GLY A 354 13.99 4.50 -15.89
C GLY A 354 13.30 5.01 -17.14
N PHE A 355 14.06 5.48 -18.13
CA PHE A 355 13.53 5.87 -19.45
C PHE A 355 12.97 4.68 -20.23
N ILE A 356 13.64 3.52 -20.18
CA ILE A 356 13.13 2.27 -20.80
C ILE A 356 11.77 1.89 -20.20
N TYR A 357 11.60 1.96 -18.88
CA TYR A 357 10.30 1.72 -18.24
C TYR A 357 9.23 2.73 -18.67
N PHE A 358 9.60 4.00 -18.83
CA PHE A 358 8.69 5.01 -19.34
C PHE A 358 8.24 4.71 -20.78
N PHE A 359 9.18 4.28 -21.63
CA PHE A 359 8.92 3.86 -22.99
C PHE A 359 8.06 2.60 -23.05
N LEU A 360 8.34 1.59 -22.21
CA LEU A 360 7.51 0.39 -22.05
C LEU A 360 6.08 0.76 -21.63
N ALA A 361 5.91 1.70 -20.69
CA ALA A 361 4.60 2.19 -20.32
C ALA A 361 3.85 2.80 -21.51
N TRP A 362 4.55 3.52 -22.40
CA TRP A 362 3.96 4.07 -23.62
C TRP A 362 3.61 2.96 -24.63
N LEU A 363 4.50 1.98 -24.86
CA LEU A 363 4.25 0.83 -25.74
C LEU A 363 3.05 0.01 -25.29
N ILE A 364 2.96 -0.32 -23.99
CA ILE A 364 1.85 -1.08 -23.41
C ILE A 364 0.52 -0.33 -23.59
N LYS A 365 0.52 1.02 -23.54
CA LYS A 365 -0.66 1.82 -23.88
C LYS A 365 -1.13 1.57 -25.31
N SER A 366 -0.18 1.47 -26.24
CA SER A 366 -0.45 1.28 -27.66
C SER A 366 -1.11 -0.07 -27.93
N LEU A 367 -0.83 -1.09 -27.09
CA LEU A 367 -1.52 -2.39 -27.18
C LEU A 367 -3.04 -2.28 -26.98
N LYS A 368 -3.52 -1.27 -26.25
CA LYS A 368 -4.96 -0.99 -26.14
C LYS A 368 -5.61 -0.72 -27.50
N ASN A 369 -4.90 -0.08 -28.43
CA ASN A 369 -5.41 0.18 -29.78
C ASN A 369 -5.53 -1.11 -30.61
N ARG A 370 -4.93 -2.22 -30.18
CA ARG A 370 -5.00 -3.55 -30.80
C ARG A 370 -6.00 -4.49 -30.10
N ASN A 371 -6.93 -3.95 -29.29
CA ASN A 371 -7.90 -4.71 -28.49
C ASN A 371 -7.30 -5.60 -27.39
N LEU A 372 -6.03 -5.37 -26.99
CA LEU A 372 -5.38 -6.06 -25.86
C LEU A 372 -5.61 -5.26 -24.57
N ASN A 373 -6.84 -5.37 -24.03
CA ASN A 373 -7.27 -4.58 -22.88
C ASN A 373 -6.57 -5.02 -21.59
N GLN A 374 -6.33 -6.32 -21.40
CA GLN A 374 -5.69 -6.86 -20.19
C GLN A 374 -4.20 -6.50 -20.15
N ALA A 375 -3.50 -6.60 -21.28
CA ALA A 375 -2.11 -6.14 -21.38
C ALA A 375 -1.97 -4.66 -21.01
N ALA A 376 -2.90 -3.83 -21.48
CA ALA A 376 -2.86 -2.38 -21.29
C ALA A 376 -2.96 -1.94 -19.82
N ASP A 377 -3.54 -2.75 -18.92
CA ASP A 377 -3.64 -2.40 -17.50
C ASP A 377 -2.28 -2.38 -16.78
N TYR A 378 -1.32 -3.18 -17.25
CA TYR A 378 0.06 -3.19 -16.74
C TYR A 378 0.82 -1.89 -17.01
N GLN A 379 0.32 -1.04 -17.91
CA GLN A 379 0.88 0.30 -18.10
C GLN A 379 0.95 1.07 -16.78
N ARG A 380 -0.04 0.91 -15.89
CA ARG A 380 -0.09 1.66 -14.62
C ARG A 380 1.10 1.36 -13.72
N PHE A 381 1.62 0.14 -13.77
CA PHE A 381 2.81 -0.28 -13.03
C PHE A 381 4.05 0.46 -13.57
N PHE A 382 4.34 0.37 -14.86
CA PHE A 382 5.51 1.03 -15.45
C PHE A 382 5.45 2.57 -15.42
N ARG A 383 4.24 3.16 -15.44
CA ARG A 383 4.06 4.61 -15.20
C ARG A 383 4.46 5.07 -13.80
N LEU A 384 4.45 4.16 -12.82
CA LEU A 384 4.92 4.42 -11.46
C LEU A 384 6.42 4.13 -11.35
N VAL A 385 6.85 2.96 -11.83
CA VAL A 385 8.25 2.51 -11.70
C VAL A 385 9.22 3.41 -12.46
N GLY A 386 8.89 3.83 -13.69
CA GLY A 386 9.78 4.67 -14.51
C GLY A 386 10.19 5.97 -13.82
N PRO A 387 9.24 6.85 -13.42
CA PRO A 387 9.55 8.06 -12.66
C PRO A 387 10.30 7.80 -11.35
N PHE A 388 9.96 6.73 -10.63
CA PHE A 388 10.67 6.35 -9.41
C PHE A 388 12.14 6.02 -9.70
N TRP A 389 12.43 5.29 -10.78
CA TRP A 389 13.79 4.95 -11.20
C TRP A 389 14.59 6.19 -11.67
N ILE A 390 13.94 7.09 -12.41
CA ILE A 390 14.57 8.34 -12.86
C ILE A 390 14.95 9.21 -11.66
N LEU A 391 14.02 9.47 -10.74
CA LEU A 391 14.32 10.29 -9.56
C LEU A 391 15.29 9.58 -8.61
N GLY A 392 15.15 8.27 -8.44
CA GLY A 392 16.05 7.44 -7.63
C GLY A 392 17.48 7.45 -8.14
N SER A 393 17.68 7.35 -9.45
CA SER A 393 19.01 7.42 -10.06
C SER A 393 19.66 8.80 -9.94
N ILE A 394 18.90 9.88 -10.13
CA ILE A 394 19.41 11.24 -9.92
C ILE A 394 19.84 11.44 -8.46
N PHE A 395 19.01 10.99 -7.51
CA PHE A 395 19.36 11.01 -6.09
C PHE A 395 20.62 10.19 -5.81
N TYR A 396 20.69 8.97 -6.33
CA TYR A 396 21.85 8.09 -6.17
C TYR A 396 23.14 8.70 -6.73
N LEU A 397 23.08 9.37 -7.88
CA LEU A 397 24.24 10.09 -8.46
C LEU A 397 24.73 11.25 -7.58
N GLY A 398 23.84 11.85 -6.78
CA GLY A 398 24.15 12.92 -5.84
C GLY A 398 24.73 12.47 -4.49
N LEU A 399 24.75 11.17 -4.18
CA LEU A 399 25.22 10.69 -2.85
C LEU A 399 26.75 10.75 -2.67
N GLU A 400 27.53 10.71 -3.76
CA GLU A 400 29.00 10.76 -3.71
C GLU A 400 29.52 12.21 -3.83
N GLY A 401 29.50 12.92 -2.70
CA GLY A 401 30.08 14.26 -2.53
C GLY A 401 29.20 15.40 -3.04
N HIS A 402 29.64 16.63 -2.77
CA HIS A 402 28.96 17.91 -3.07
C HIS A 402 28.79 18.18 -4.58
N LYS A 403 28.07 17.31 -5.28
CA LYS A 403 27.76 17.47 -6.70
C LYS A 403 26.49 18.28 -6.82
N TYR A 404 26.62 19.60 -6.66
CA TYR A 404 25.53 20.59 -6.75
C TYR A 404 24.63 20.42 -8.00
N ILE A 405 25.20 19.89 -9.09
CA ILE A 405 24.49 19.59 -10.33
C ILE A 405 23.38 18.56 -10.11
N TYR A 406 23.66 17.43 -9.45
CA TYR A 406 22.67 16.36 -9.25
C TYR A 406 21.65 16.73 -8.18
N GLU A 407 22.06 17.47 -7.16
CA GLU A 407 21.13 18.06 -6.16
C GLU A 407 20.12 19.00 -6.84
N THR A 408 20.61 19.93 -7.67
CA THR A 408 19.75 20.86 -8.41
C THR A 408 18.84 20.11 -9.39
N LEU A 409 19.38 19.10 -10.07
CA LEU A 409 18.61 18.26 -11.00
C LEU A 409 17.50 17.48 -10.27
N LEU A 410 17.77 16.96 -9.06
CA LEU A 410 16.79 16.25 -8.24
C LEU A 410 15.66 17.18 -7.81
N LEU A 411 15.98 18.39 -7.35
CA LEU A 411 14.98 19.40 -6.97
C LEU A 411 14.10 19.76 -8.16
N LEU A 412 14.72 20.14 -9.29
CA LEU A 412 14.00 20.55 -10.50
C LEU A 412 13.14 19.41 -11.05
N SER A 413 13.65 18.18 -11.06
CA SER A 413 12.91 17.01 -11.52
C SER A 413 11.75 16.69 -10.58
N SER A 414 11.95 16.74 -9.26
CA SER A 414 10.89 16.51 -8.27
C SER A 414 9.76 17.53 -8.41
N LEU A 415 10.09 18.83 -8.53
CA LEU A 415 9.12 19.89 -8.83
C LEU A 415 8.46 19.68 -10.20
N GLY A 416 9.22 19.29 -11.22
CA GLY A 416 8.71 18.95 -12.55
C GLY A 416 7.67 17.83 -12.53
N PHE A 417 7.87 16.80 -11.71
CA PHE A 417 6.86 15.74 -11.51
C PHE A 417 5.64 16.23 -10.74
N VAL A 418 5.82 17.07 -9.71
CA VAL A 418 4.69 17.68 -8.97
C VAL A 418 3.85 18.56 -9.88
N PHE A 419 4.44 19.52 -10.60
CA PHE A 419 3.70 20.42 -11.48
C PHE A 419 3.20 19.70 -12.75
N GLY A 420 4.00 18.80 -13.32
CA GLY A 420 3.61 17.98 -14.46
C GLY A 420 2.46 17.00 -14.14
N SER A 421 2.21 16.72 -12.87
CA SER A 421 1.05 15.92 -12.44
C SER A 421 -0.29 16.62 -12.70
N LEU A 422 -0.32 17.96 -12.71
CA LEU A 422 -1.53 18.77 -12.88
C LEU A 422 -2.16 18.60 -14.28
N PRO A 423 -1.45 18.88 -15.39
CA PRO A 423 -2.04 18.73 -16.73
C PRO A 423 -2.32 17.25 -17.05
N LYS A 424 -1.48 16.33 -16.58
CA LYS A 424 -1.64 14.89 -16.81
C LYS A 424 -2.72 14.25 -15.92
N LYS A 425 -3.23 14.97 -14.91
CA LYS A 425 -4.12 14.44 -13.85
C LYS A 425 -3.60 13.12 -13.26
N SER A 426 -2.28 12.98 -13.12
CA SER A 426 -1.61 11.73 -12.73
C SER A 426 -1.18 11.77 -11.26
N ARG A 427 -1.88 11.03 -10.41
CA ARG A 427 -1.56 10.97 -8.96
C ARG A 427 -0.20 10.36 -8.67
N GLN A 428 0.22 9.39 -9.47
CA GLN A 428 1.51 8.73 -9.32
C GLN A 428 2.65 9.74 -9.40
N TYR A 429 2.54 10.72 -10.30
CA TYR A 429 3.58 11.75 -10.49
C TYR A 429 3.60 12.71 -9.32
N LEU A 430 2.43 13.10 -8.81
CA LEU A 430 2.33 13.93 -7.61
C LEU A 430 2.98 13.25 -6.41
N TYR A 431 2.66 11.98 -6.16
CA TYR A 431 3.20 11.23 -5.02
C TYR A 431 4.71 11.04 -5.13
N LEU A 432 5.22 10.64 -6.30
CA LEU A 432 6.65 10.43 -6.49
C LEU A 432 7.45 11.73 -6.45
N GLY A 433 6.97 12.79 -7.12
CA GLY A 433 7.62 14.11 -7.06
C GLY A 433 7.64 14.66 -5.63
N THR A 434 6.55 14.50 -4.87
CA THR A 434 6.51 14.93 -3.46
C THR A 434 7.45 14.08 -2.61
N LEU A 435 7.45 12.75 -2.78
CA LEU A 435 8.34 11.85 -2.04
C LEU A 435 9.82 12.20 -2.24
N PHE A 436 10.26 12.41 -3.48
CA PHE A 436 11.64 12.76 -3.77
C PHE A 436 12.00 14.20 -3.37
N LEU A 437 11.04 15.12 -3.41
CA LEU A 437 11.22 16.46 -2.83
C LEU A 437 11.48 16.39 -1.32
N ILE A 438 10.73 15.54 -0.61
CA ILE A 438 10.96 15.27 0.81
C ILE A 438 12.37 14.71 1.01
N ILE A 439 12.72 13.63 0.28
CA ILE A 439 14.05 13.00 0.36
C ILE A 439 15.16 14.03 0.12
N TYR A 440 15.00 14.89 -0.88
CA TYR A 440 15.94 15.97 -1.19
C TYR A 440 16.10 16.96 -0.02
N ILE A 441 15.01 17.46 0.55
CA ILE A 441 15.04 18.37 1.72
C ILE A 441 15.75 17.70 2.90
N PHE A 442 15.50 16.41 3.12
CA PHE A 442 16.18 15.65 4.17
C PHE A 442 17.68 15.45 3.87
N SER A 443 18.04 15.16 2.63
CA SER A 443 19.42 14.95 2.19
C SER A 443 20.25 16.21 2.45
N ILE A 444 19.81 17.35 1.92
CA ILE A 444 20.45 18.66 2.15
C ILE A 444 20.44 19.01 3.64
N GLY A 445 19.31 18.80 4.31
CA GLY A 445 19.20 18.99 5.75
C GLY A 445 20.29 18.24 6.52
N SER A 446 20.49 16.97 6.19
CA SER A 446 21.51 16.15 6.83
C SER A 446 22.92 16.64 6.49
N GLU A 447 23.21 16.96 5.23
CA GLU A 447 24.56 17.31 4.80
C GLU A 447 25.02 18.66 5.35
N TYR A 448 24.17 19.68 5.30
CA TYR A 448 24.52 21.05 5.70
C TYR A 448 24.26 21.34 7.19
N PHE A 449 23.40 20.54 7.86
CA PHE A 449 23.03 20.75 9.27
C PHE A 449 23.38 19.57 10.19
N GLN A 450 24.17 18.59 9.73
CA GLN A 450 24.63 17.45 10.54
C GLN A 450 25.25 17.87 11.89
N ASN A 451 25.95 19.01 11.91
CA ASN A 451 26.60 19.54 13.12
C ASN A 451 25.65 20.32 14.04
N LYS A 452 24.40 20.54 13.63
CA LYS A 452 23.39 21.25 14.42
C LYS A 452 22.36 20.25 14.94
N ILE A 453 22.51 19.93 16.22
CA ILE A 453 21.58 19.20 17.10
C ILE A 453 20.10 19.52 16.82
N GLY A 454 19.77 20.76 16.42
CA GLY A 454 18.41 21.18 16.14
C GLY A 454 17.71 20.55 14.92
N TRP A 455 18.42 19.88 14.00
CA TRP A 455 17.80 19.44 12.73
C TRP A 455 16.72 18.35 12.91
N PRO A 456 16.96 17.20 13.57
CA PRO A 456 15.91 16.20 13.78
C PRO A 456 14.74 16.73 14.60
N ILE A 457 15.00 17.59 15.60
CA ILE A 457 13.94 18.25 16.39
C ILE A 457 13.05 19.09 15.48
N THR A 458 13.67 19.90 14.61
CA THR A 458 12.95 20.77 13.68
C THR A 458 12.04 19.94 12.78
N LEU A 459 12.50 18.76 12.35
CA LEU A 459 11.70 17.83 11.55
C LEU A 459 10.52 17.22 12.33
N PHE A 460 10.73 16.83 13.59
CA PHE A 460 9.63 16.41 14.47
C PHE A 460 8.58 17.50 14.63
N VAL A 461 9.04 18.72 14.92
CA VAL A 461 8.19 19.89 15.10
C VAL A 461 7.44 20.22 13.80
N ALA A 462 8.13 20.23 12.66
CA ALA A 462 7.53 20.48 11.36
C ALA A 462 6.50 19.41 10.98
N GLY A 463 6.81 18.13 11.20
CA GLY A 463 5.88 17.02 10.99
C GLY A 463 4.64 17.13 11.87
N LEU A 464 4.82 17.45 13.15
CA LEU A 464 3.73 17.62 14.11
C LEU A 464 2.85 18.83 13.76
N ILE A 465 3.44 19.98 13.48
CA ILE A 465 2.72 21.19 13.06
C ILE A 465 1.93 20.91 11.79
N SER A 466 2.55 20.26 10.79
CA SER A 466 1.89 19.87 9.55
C SER A 466 0.66 18.99 9.81
N MET A 467 0.77 18.00 10.69
CA MET A 467 -0.37 17.17 11.10
C MET A 467 -1.47 17.97 11.79
N ILE A 468 -1.11 18.84 12.74
CA ILE A 468 -2.07 19.67 13.49
C ILE A 468 -2.79 20.64 12.56
N VAL A 469 -2.07 21.30 11.64
CA VAL A 469 -2.64 22.21 10.64
C VAL A 469 -3.56 21.46 9.68
N GLY A 470 -3.12 20.31 9.14
CA GLY A 470 -3.94 19.47 8.26
C GLY A 470 -5.23 19.01 8.94
N ALA A 471 -5.13 18.61 10.21
CA ALA A 471 -6.28 18.25 11.02
C ALA A 471 -7.23 19.44 11.25
N SER A 472 -6.68 20.60 11.62
CA SER A 472 -7.46 21.82 11.90
C SER A 472 -8.22 22.30 10.66
N ILE A 473 -7.57 22.34 9.50
CA ILE A 473 -8.22 22.71 8.23
C ILE A 473 -9.35 21.73 7.90
N GLU A 474 -9.15 20.43 8.11
CA GLU A 474 -10.18 19.43 7.85
C GLU A 474 -11.36 19.55 8.83
N MET A 475 -11.11 19.92 10.09
CA MET A 475 -12.15 20.20 11.08
C MET A 475 -12.98 21.43 10.71
N VAL A 476 -12.33 22.53 10.33
CA VAL A 476 -12.96 23.75 9.83
C VAL A 476 -13.79 23.46 8.58
N ARG A 477 -13.19 22.74 7.61
CA ARG A 477 -13.86 22.35 6.37
C ARG A 477 -15.15 21.58 6.63
N LYS A 478 -15.11 20.59 7.52
CA LYS A 478 -16.31 19.81 7.89
C LYS A 478 -17.33 20.64 8.65
N LYS A 479 -16.90 21.57 9.51
CA LYS A 479 -17.79 22.42 10.30
C LYS A 479 -18.58 23.39 9.41
N TYR A 480 -17.93 24.01 8.41
CA TYR A 480 -18.57 25.03 7.58
C TYR A 480 -19.10 24.53 6.22
N PHE A 481 -18.47 23.51 5.63
CA PHE A 481 -18.82 23.00 4.30
C PHE A 481 -19.32 21.54 4.33
N GLY A 482 -19.44 20.93 5.51
CA GLY A 482 -20.02 19.60 5.65
C GLY A 482 -21.50 19.59 5.27
N LYS A 483 -21.95 18.50 4.63
CA LYS A 483 -23.31 18.30 4.10
C LYS A 483 -24.48 18.49 5.08
N GLY A 484 -24.24 18.84 6.34
CA GLY A 484 -25.25 19.22 7.33
C GLY A 484 -25.57 20.71 7.40
N GLY A 485 -24.77 21.60 6.80
CA GLY A 485 -24.98 23.07 6.89
C GLY A 485 -25.95 23.67 5.87
N LEU A 486 -26.40 22.89 4.89
CA LEU A 486 -27.37 23.29 3.86
C LEU A 486 -28.42 22.19 3.64
N GLN A 487 -28.94 21.61 4.73
CA GLN A 487 -30.35 21.23 4.64
C GLN A 487 -31.09 22.55 4.52
N LYS A 488 -31.41 22.95 3.27
CA LYS A 488 -32.48 23.92 3.04
C LYS A 488 -33.62 23.49 3.95
N PRO A 489 -34.22 24.39 4.76
CA PRO A 489 -35.40 24.03 5.52
C PRO A 489 -36.32 23.34 4.52
N VAL A 490 -36.66 22.08 4.81
CA VAL A 490 -37.73 21.42 4.10
C VAL A 490 -38.91 22.33 4.38
N VAL A 491 -39.23 23.19 3.40
CA VAL A 491 -40.47 23.96 3.42
C VAL A 491 -41.51 22.87 3.40
N GLU A 492 -41.98 22.53 4.60
CA GLU A 492 -43.09 21.64 4.83
C GLU A 492 -44.25 22.31 4.09
N LYS A 493 -44.45 21.86 2.86
CA LYS A 493 -45.58 22.26 2.04
C LYS A 493 -46.78 21.66 2.75
N LYS A 494 -47.32 22.40 3.72
CA LYS A 494 -48.64 22.18 4.28
C LYS A 494 -49.58 22.21 3.08
N ASN A 495 -49.95 21.02 2.62
CA ASN A 495 -51.10 20.84 1.77
C ASN A 495 -52.32 21.24 2.60
N ASN A 496 -52.69 22.51 2.52
CA ASN A 496 -54.05 22.92 2.85
C ASN A 496 -54.94 22.33 1.75
N LEU A 497 -55.47 21.14 2.01
CA LEU A 497 -56.71 20.68 1.41
C LEU A 497 -57.84 21.32 2.23
N LEU A 498 -58.46 22.34 1.63
CA LEU A 498 -59.84 22.72 1.86
C LEU A 498 -60.61 22.35 0.59
#